data_AF-A0A9P0L0L9-F1
#
_entry.id   AF-A0A9P0L0L9-F1
#
_cell.length_a   1.000
_cell.length_b   1.000
_cell.length_c   1.000
_cell.angle_alpha   90.00
_cell.angle_beta   90.00
_cell.angle_gamma   90.00
#
_symmetry.space_group_name_H-M   'P 1'
#
loop_
_entity.id
_entity.type
_entity.pdbx_description
1 polymer ?
#
loop_
_entity_poly.entity_id
_entity_poly.type
_entity_poly.pdbx_seq_one_letter_code
_entity_poly.pdbx_strand_id
1 'polypeptide(L)'
;MNLRYTRNLFLRAFCIVYLSAFLSFYIQIPGLYGDNGVLPAKSVLEFSKHKTLSAKIHYQPTLLWLAPYLGLDTSYALDVLALLGAFLAFTGLVSQRFCTIPLFAALWSLYFSLFQVGQTFVSASFDELLLEAGFLAILVAPLLPGGRKGTKGSPNDFITFWMVRWFLFRYLLTTGLTKFNSGCPKWWSLTAFDHHFETMPLPSPLSWYSHHIPQWYLRLVQVYANLCEIFLPFLFFIPIRSVRITGFVFQLFLQICIVLTGNYDYLSLLIVTLTLSLLDDQFFYGRKKSISKWSVVGNIVNVLLHAAVFYGIVHLYSMKINGTQIDTNIAFTKSQFDNILSQGLTYTVHLGLVSLAGTILYALSHVVFDNSGSGNKLIGVISTLICAFAAVILFMASTVPLASLHPASNSTMQPNVRTVYNRLHKIHALNQYGLFPKMTGVDGRPEIILEGADNVEGPWKEYNFLYKPGNVNHSMPFVGKY
;
A
#
# COMPACT_ATOMS: atom_id res chain seq x y z
N MET A 1 6.27 -8.40 24.18
CA MET A 1 5.32 -7.51 23.46
C MET A 1 4.16 -8.40 23.01
N ASN A 2 2.90 -8.06 23.29
CA ASN A 2 1.76 -8.82 22.81
C ASN A 2 1.22 -8.16 21.53
N LEU A 3 0.87 -8.96 20.53
CA LEU A 3 0.41 -8.52 19.21
C LEU A 3 -0.99 -9.03 18.84
N ARG A 4 -1.66 -9.78 19.73
CA ARG A 4 -2.91 -10.47 19.40
C ARG A 4 -4.00 -9.48 19.05
N TYR A 5 -4.17 -8.43 19.85
CA TYR A 5 -5.19 -7.43 19.61
C TYR A 5 -4.89 -6.62 18.36
N THR A 6 -3.63 -6.21 18.20
CA THR A 6 -3.16 -5.44 17.04
C THR A 6 -3.34 -6.23 15.75
N ARG A 7 -3.03 -7.52 15.75
CA ARG A 7 -3.34 -8.45 14.65
C ARG A 7 -4.82 -8.53 14.35
N ASN A 8 -5.65 -8.68 15.38
CA ASN A 8 -7.10 -8.75 15.20
C ASN A 8 -7.66 -7.45 14.59
N LEU A 9 -7.19 -6.30 15.07
CA LEU A 9 -7.52 -4.98 14.52
C LEU A 9 -7.05 -4.85 13.07
N PHE A 10 -5.82 -5.27 12.76
CA PHE A 10 -5.27 -5.30 11.40
C PHE A 10 -6.18 -6.09 10.46
N LEU A 11 -6.56 -7.31 10.82
CA LEU A 11 -7.43 -8.16 9.99
C LEU A 11 -8.81 -7.54 9.79
N ARG A 12 -9.39 -6.92 10.83
CA ARG A 12 -10.68 -6.22 10.71
C ARG A 12 -10.59 -4.98 9.83
N ALA A 13 -9.55 -4.16 10.01
CA ALA A 13 -9.29 -3.01 9.15
C ALA A 13 -9.09 -3.44 7.69
N PHE A 14 -8.41 -4.57 7.46
CA PHE A 14 -8.27 -5.15 6.13
C PHE A 14 -9.60 -5.61 5.52
N CYS A 15 -10.54 -6.09 6.35
CA CYS A 15 -11.90 -6.38 5.89
C CYS A 15 -12.64 -5.11 5.45
N ILE A 16 -12.39 -3.95 6.09
CA ILE A 16 -12.94 -2.66 5.63
C ILE A 16 -12.37 -2.34 4.25
N VAL A 17 -11.06 -2.47 4.06
CA VAL A 17 -10.39 -2.23 2.77
C VAL A 17 -11.00 -3.09 1.66
N TYR A 18 -11.12 -4.41 1.88
CA TYR A 18 -11.77 -5.31 0.91
C TYR A 18 -13.24 -4.94 0.66
N LEU A 19 -13.99 -4.60 1.71
CA LEU A 19 -15.39 -4.20 1.55
C LEU A 19 -15.51 -2.96 0.65
N SER A 20 -14.68 -1.93 0.87
CA SER A 20 -14.62 -0.76 -0.01
C SER A 20 -14.23 -1.14 -1.44
N ALA A 21 -13.21 -1.97 -1.63
CA ALA A 21 -12.74 -2.38 -2.95
C ALA A 21 -13.82 -3.17 -3.74
N PHE A 22 -14.49 -4.13 -3.11
CA PHE A 22 -15.54 -4.92 -3.75
C PHE A 22 -16.79 -4.09 -4.07
N LEU A 23 -17.21 -3.18 -3.18
CA LEU A 23 -18.35 -2.31 -3.44
C LEU A 23 -18.04 -1.28 -4.55
N SER A 24 -16.84 -0.69 -4.52
CA SER A 24 -16.34 0.19 -5.58
C SER A 24 -16.36 -0.53 -6.93
N PHE A 25 -15.86 -1.77 -6.98
CA PHE A 25 -15.86 -2.58 -8.19
C PHE A 25 -17.29 -2.91 -8.65
N TYR A 26 -18.17 -3.34 -7.75
CA TYR A 26 -19.56 -3.70 -8.05
C TYR A 26 -20.33 -2.58 -8.76
N ILE A 27 -20.22 -1.34 -8.25
CA ILE A 27 -20.89 -0.18 -8.84
C ILE A 27 -20.37 0.11 -10.26
N GLN A 28 -19.10 -0.21 -10.54
CA GLN A 28 -18.46 0.03 -11.82
C GLN A 28 -18.73 -1.07 -12.87
N ILE A 29 -19.18 -2.27 -12.47
CA ILE A 29 -19.38 -3.40 -13.39
C ILE A 29 -20.28 -3.04 -14.58
N PRO A 30 -21.49 -2.49 -14.41
CA PRO A 30 -22.38 -2.27 -15.54
C PRO A 30 -21.80 -1.29 -16.58
N GLY A 31 -21.07 -0.27 -16.12
CA GLY A 31 -20.51 0.77 -16.98
C GLY A 31 -19.17 0.41 -17.62
N LEU A 32 -18.32 -0.36 -16.93
CA LEU A 32 -16.96 -0.66 -17.40
C LEU A 32 -16.82 -2.06 -17.99
N TYR A 33 -17.37 -3.08 -17.33
CA TYR A 33 -17.03 -4.49 -17.59
C TYR A 33 -18.20 -5.34 -18.11
N GLY A 34 -19.44 -4.86 -17.93
CA GLY A 34 -20.63 -5.53 -18.41
C GLY A 34 -20.68 -5.62 -19.93
N ASP A 35 -21.68 -6.32 -20.48
CA ASP A 35 -21.79 -6.55 -21.92
C ASP A 35 -21.92 -5.25 -22.75
N ASN A 36 -22.49 -4.19 -22.15
CA ASN A 36 -22.58 -2.85 -22.73
C ASN A 36 -21.54 -1.88 -22.13
N GLY A 37 -20.56 -2.39 -21.38
CA GLY A 37 -19.53 -1.59 -20.73
C GLY A 37 -18.48 -1.09 -21.72
N VAL A 38 -17.66 -0.13 -21.28
CA VAL A 38 -16.58 0.45 -22.12
C VAL A 38 -15.57 -0.62 -22.58
N LEU A 39 -15.21 -1.57 -21.71
CA LEU A 39 -14.35 -2.71 -22.04
C LEU A 39 -14.96 -4.01 -21.45
N PRO A 40 -15.86 -4.68 -22.20
CA PRO A 40 -16.56 -5.86 -21.70
C PRO A 40 -15.59 -6.98 -21.29
N ALA A 41 -15.74 -7.50 -20.06
CA ALA A 41 -14.89 -8.57 -19.54
C ALA A 41 -15.01 -9.87 -20.34
N LYS A 42 -16.15 -10.09 -20.99
CA LYS A 42 -16.40 -11.23 -21.88
C LYS A 42 -15.36 -11.31 -23.00
N SER A 43 -14.94 -10.17 -23.57
CA SER A 43 -13.93 -10.12 -24.63
C SER A 43 -12.61 -10.77 -24.19
N VAL A 44 -12.21 -10.55 -22.93
CA VAL A 44 -10.97 -11.11 -22.38
C VAL A 44 -11.05 -12.63 -22.27
N LEU A 45 -12.18 -13.15 -21.81
CA LEU A 45 -12.40 -14.60 -21.67
C LEU A 45 -12.53 -15.30 -23.03
N GLU A 46 -13.05 -14.60 -24.04
CA GLU A 46 -13.20 -15.15 -25.39
C GLU A 46 -11.86 -15.48 -26.06
N PHE A 47 -10.80 -14.71 -25.81
CA PHE A 47 -9.46 -14.99 -26.33
C PHE A 47 -8.90 -16.36 -25.90
N SER A 48 -9.36 -16.90 -24.77
CA SER A 48 -8.95 -18.21 -24.27
C SER A 48 -10.05 -19.27 -24.37
N LYS A 49 -11.17 -19.00 -25.06
CA LYS A 49 -12.36 -19.87 -25.12
C LYS A 49 -12.05 -21.29 -25.57
N HIS A 50 -11.22 -21.45 -26.60
CA HIS A 50 -10.86 -22.74 -27.21
C HIS A 50 -9.73 -23.50 -26.48
N LYS A 51 -9.14 -22.92 -25.43
CA LYS A 51 -8.08 -23.58 -24.66
C LYS A 51 -8.69 -24.60 -23.67
N THR A 52 -7.92 -25.63 -23.33
CA THR A 52 -8.27 -26.57 -22.25
C THR A 52 -8.42 -25.83 -20.92
N LEU A 53 -9.21 -26.36 -19.97
CA LEU A 53 -9.39 -25.73 -18.66
C LEU A 53 -8.06 -25.53 -17.91
N SER A 54 -7.13 -26.50 -18.01
CA SER A 54 -5.78 -26.38 -17.45
C SER A 54 -5.02 -25.20 -18.06
N ALA A 55 -5.05 -25.05 -19.38
CA ALA A 55 -4.43 -23.91 -20.05
C ALA A 55 -5.12 -22.58 -19.67
N LYS A 56 -6.45 -22.54 -19.57
CA LYS A 56 -7.20 -21.36 -19.11
C LYS A 56 -6.74 -20.90 -17.74
N ILE A 57 -6.67 -21.81 -16.77
CA ILE A 57 -6.22 -21.51 -15.40
C ILE A 57 -4.74 -21.11 -15.38
N HIS A 58 -3.89 -21.74 -16.19
CA HIS A 58 -2.47 -21.42 -16.22
C HIS A 58 -2.17 -20.02 -16.77
N TYR A 59 -2.87 -19.60 -17.83
CA TYR A 59 -2.63 -18.32 -18.48
C TYR A 59 -3.45 -17.17 -17.88
N GLN A 60 -4.67 -17.45 -17.45
CA GLN A 60 -5.58 -16.45 -16.88
C GLN A 60 -6.37 -17.06 -15.72
N PRO A 61 -5.75 -17.16 -14.53
CA PRO A 61 -6.38 -17.77 -13.36
C PRO A 61 -7.52 -16.90 -12.82
N THR A 62 -8.77 -17.25 -13.13
CA THR A 62 -9.96 -16.56 -12.60
C THR A 62 -11.07 -17.56 -12.29
N LEU A 63 -11.85 -17.27 -11.24
CA LEU A 63 -13.04 -18.04 -10.87
C LEU A 63 -14.18 -17.89 -11.90
N LEU A 64 -14.11 -16.90 -12.79
CA LEU A 64 -15.10 -16.70 -13.86
C LEU A 64 -15.18 -17.88 -14.84
N TRP A 65 -14.14 -18.72 -14.93
CA TRP A 65 -14.22 -19.97 -15.71
C TRP A 65 -15.26 -20.96 -15.17
N LEU A 66 -15.72 -20.79 -13.93
CA LEU A 66 -16.79 -21.59 -13.33
C LEU A 66 -18.18 -21.07 -13.69
N ALA A 67 -18.32 -19.83 -14.19
CA ALA A 67 -19.61 -19.21 -14.49
C ALA A 67 -20.49 -20.03 -15.46
N PRO A 68 -19.95 -20.60 -16.56
CA PRO A 68 -20.77 -21.43 -17.47
C PRO A 68 -21.34 -22.69 -16.80
N TYR A 69 -20.61 -23.26 -15.83
CA TYR A 69 -21.07 -24.43 -15.08
C TYR A 69 -22.20 -24.10 -14.09
N LEU A 70 -22.27 -22.83 -13.67
CA LEU A 70 -23.33 -22.30 -12.81
C LEU A 70 -24.51 -21.74 -13.61
N GLY A 71 -24.45 -21.75 -14.96
CA GLY A 71 -25.47 -21.16 -15.83
C GLY A 71 -25.51 -19.64 -15.76
N LEU A 72 -24.40 -18.99 -15.39
CA LEU A 72 -24.29 -17.53 -15.27
C LEU A 72 -23.57 -16.93 -16.47
N ASP A 73 -24.08 -15.79 -16.96
CA ASP A 73 -23.32 -14.94 -17.89
C ASP A 73 -22.14 -14.27 -17.17
N THR A 74 -21.12 -13.87 -17.94
CA THR A 74 -19.90 -13.24 -17.41
C THR A 74 -20.21 -12.00 -16.56
N SER A 75 -21.14 -11.15 -17.01
CA SER A 75 -21.55 -9.93 -16.30
C SER A 75 -22.16 -10.25 -14.93
N TYR A 76 -23.11 -11.18 -14.88
CA TYR A 76 -23.70 -11.63 -13.61
C TYR A 76 -22.71 -12.35 -12.71
N ALA A 77 -21.78 -13.11 -13.29
CA ALA A 77 -20.73 -13.76 -12.52
C ALA A 77 -19.79 -12.74 -11.85
N LEU A 78 -19.48 -11.63 -12.51
CA LEU A 78 -18.74 -10.53 -11.89
C LEU A 78 -19.50 -9.93 -10.70
N ASP A 79 -20.80 -9.67 -10.86
CA ASP A 79 -21.65 -9.17 -9.77
C ASP A 79 -21.65 -10.12 -8.58
N VAL A 80 -21.80 -11.43 -8.84
CA VAL A 80 -21.77 -12.46 -7.80
C VAL A 80 -20.42 -12.49 -7.09
N LEU A 81 -19.30 -12.43 -7.81
CA LEU A 81 -17.97 -12.41 -7.20
C LEU A 81 -17.76 -11.17 -6.33
N ALA A 82 -18.19 -9.99 -6.82
CA ALA A 82 -18.07 -8.73 -6.09
C ALA A 82 -18.95 -8.70 -4.83
N LEU A 83 -20.23 -9.08 -4.94
CA LEU A 83 -21.16 -9.14 -3.81
C LEU A 83 -20.78 -10.21 -2.79
N LEU A 84 -20.31 -11.39 -3.24
CA LEU A 84 -19.79 -12.43 -2.35
C LEU A 84 -18.54 -11.94 -1.61
N GLY A 85 -17.63 -11.26 -2.30
CA GLY A 85 -16.45 -10.64 -1.70
C GLY A 85 -16.83 -9.60 -0.64
N ALA A 86 -17.76 -8.71 -0.96
CA ALA A 86 -18.30 -7.72 -0.02
C ALA A 86 -18.96 -8.38 1.20
N PHE A 87 -19.78 -9.41 0.99
CA PHE A 87 -20.42 -10.16 2.07
C PHE A 87 -19.39 -10.82 3.00
N LEU A 88 -18.41 -11.54 2.43
CA LEU A 88 -17.34 -12.18 3.21
C LEU A 88 -16.53 -11.14 4.01
N ALA A 89 -16.18 -10.01 3.38
CA ALA A 89 -15.46 -8.93 4.05
C ALA A 89 -16.29 -8.36 5.21
N PHE A 90 -17.59 -8.16 5.02
CA PHE A 90 -18.51 -7.72 6.07
C PHE A 90 -18.58 -8.72 7.24
N THR A 91 -18.59 -10.03 6.99
CA THR A 91 -18.57 -11.03 8.08
C THR A 91 -17.33 -10.93 8.96
N GLY A 92 -16.15 -10.73 8.36
CA GLY A 92 -14.89 -10.54 9.08
C GLY A 92 -14.85 -9.23 9.87
N LEU A 93 -15.41 -8.16 9.28
CA LEU A 93 -15.57 -6.88 9.96
C LEU A 93 -16.41 -7.00 11.23
N VAL A 94 -17.60 -7.61 11.14
CA VAL A 94 -18.53 -7.77 12.26
C VAL A 94 -17.95 -8.71 13.32
N SER A 95 -17.40 -9.86 12.93
CA SER A 95 -16.97 -10.89 13.86
C SER A 95 -15.52 -11.32 13.63
N GLN A 96 -14.69 -11.06 14.66
CA GLN A 96 -13.28 -11.44 14.68
C GLN A 96 -13.06 -12.95 14.50
N ARG A 97 -14.06 -13.78 14.81
CA ARG A 97 -13.95 -15.24 14.67
C ARG A 97 -13.85 -15.69 13.22
N PHE A 98 -14.38 -14.90 12.29
CA PHE A 98 -14.32 -15.21 10.86
C PHE A 98 -13.01 -14.75 10.21
N CYS A 99 -12.23 -13.86 10.84
CA CYS A 99 -10.92 -13.42 10.35
C CYS A 99 -9.88 -14.55 10.43
N THR A 100 -9.99 -15.55 9.57
CA THR A 100 -9.15 -16.75 9.49
C THR A 100 -8.54 -16.91 8.11
N ILE A 101 -7.56 -17.81 7.97
CA ILE A 101 -6.89 -18.12 6.70
C ILE A 101 -7.90 -18.39 5.57
N PRO A 102 -8.94 -19.24 5.75
CA PRO A 102 -9.93 -19.48 4.69
C PRO A 102 -10.68 -18.23 4.23
N LEU A 103 -11.04 -17.33 5.15
CA LEU A 103 -11.74 -16.09 4.78
C LEU A 103 -10.84 -15.20 3.91
N PHE A 104 -9.60 -14.95 4.36
CA PHE A 104 -8.67 -14.10 3.61
C PHE A 104 -8.24 -14.74 2.29
N ALA A 105 -8.10 -16.06 2.23
CA ALA A 105 -7.82 -16.78 0.99
C ALA A 105 -8.99 -16.68 0.01
N ALA A 106 -10.23 -16.75 0.49
CA ALA A 106 -11.42 -16.54 -0.32
C ALA A 106 -11.49 -15.09 -0.83
N LEU A 107 -11.37 -14.09 0.05
CA LEU A 107 -11.36 -12.67 -0.33
C LEU A 107 -10.29 -12.36 -1.38
N TRP A 108 -9.07 -12.84 -1.16
CA TRP A 108 -7.97 -12.66 -2.10
C TRP A 108 -8.27 -13.33 -3.44
N SER A 109 -8.78 -14.57 -3.45
CA SER A 109 -9.09 -15.30 -4.69
C SER A 109 -10.22 -14.65 -5.49
N LEU A 110 -11.23 -14.13 -4.80
CA LEU A 110 -12.34 -13.39 -5.41
C LEU A 110 -11.83 -12.09 -6.04
N TYR A 111 -11.04 -11.30 -5.31
CA TYR A 111 -10.50 -10.04 -5.83
C TYR A 111 -9.52 -10.28 -6.99
N PHE A 112 -8.64 -11.27 -6.86
CA PHE A 112 -7.72 -11.68 -7.91
C PHE A 112 -8.47 -12.11 -9.18
N SER A 113 -9.61 -12.78 -9.04
CA SER A 113 -10.44 -13.16 -10.19
C SER A 113 -11.04 -11.95 -10.93
N LEU A 114 -11.45 -10.92 -10.18
CA LEU A 114 -11.91 -9.64 -10.76
C LEU A 114 -10.76 -8.89 -11.43
N PHE A 115 -9.61 -8.81 -10.76
CA PHE A 115 -8.41 -8.16 -11.28
C PHE A 115 -7.98 -8.74 -12.64
N GLN A 116 -8.00 -10.07 -12.79
CA GLN A 116 -7.58 -10.74 -14.02
C GLN A 116 -8.42 -10.40 -15.26
N VAL A 117 -9.60 -9.82 -15.10
CA VAL A 117 -10.45 -9.34 -16.20
C VAL A 117 -10.68 -7.83 -16.18
N GLY A 118 -10.10 -7.13 -15.20
CA GLY A 118 -10.25 -5.69 -15.00
C GLY A 118 -9.49 -4.81 -16.01
N GLN A 119 -8.63 -5.40 -16.85
CA GLN A 119 -7.93 -4.72 -17.95
C GLN A 119 -7.25 -3.40 -17.50
N THR A 120 -7.39 -2.33 -18.26
CA THR A 120 -6.77 -1.01 -18.00
C THR A 120 -7.33 -0.30 -16.77
N PHE A 121 -8.49 -0.71 -16.28
CA PHE A 121 -9.15 -0.06 -15.14
C PHE A 121 -8.58 -0.52 -13.80
N VAL A 122 -7.91 -1.68 -13.76
CA VAL A 122 -7.19 -2.19 -12.57
C VAL A 122 -5.67 -2.17 -12.74
N SER A 123 -5.15 -1.64 -13.85
CA SER A 123 -3.71 -1.59 -14.10
C SER A 123 -2.96 -0.55 -13.25
N ALA A 124 -3.68 0.17 -12.39
CA ALA A 124 -3.06 1.09 -11.44
C ALA A 124 -2.33 0.31 -10.34
N SER A 125 -1.23 0.87 -9.81
CA SER A 125 -0.44 0.22 -8.76
C SER A 125 -1.21 -0.05 -7.45
N PHE A 126 -2.43 0.46 -7.30
CA PHE A 126 -3.26 0.31 -6.10
C PHE A 126 -3.84 -1.10 -5.96
N ASP A 127 -4.32 -1.67 -7.07
CA ASP A 127 -4.87 -3.02 -7.08
C ASP A 127 -3.80 -4.08 -6.88
N GLU A 128 -2.62 -3.88 -7.49
CA GLU A 128 -1.43 -4.71 -7.24
C GLU A 128 -1.00 -4.65 -5.76
N LEU A 129 -1.09 -3.47 -5.14
CA LEU A 129 -0.81 -3.30 -3.72
C LEU A 129 -1.80 -4.08 -2.86
N LEU A 130 -3.10 -4.02 -3.19
CA LEU A 130 -4.15 -4.75 -2.48
C LEU A 130 -3.96 -6.27 -2.60
N LEU A 131 -3.59 -6.77 -3.77
CA LEU A 131 -3.34 -8.21 -3.98
C LEU A 131 -2.13 -8.71 -3.18
N GLU A 132 -1.03 -7.98 -3.17
CA GLU A 132 0.14 -8.36 -2.37
C GLU A 132 -0.15 -8.25 -0.87
N ALA A 133 -0.76 -7.16 -0.43
CA ALA A 133 -1.16 -6.97 0.96
C ALA A 133 -2.17 -8.03 1.42
N GLY A 134 -3.10 -8.40 0.54
CA GLY A 134 -4.10 -9.44 0.75
C GLY A 134 -3.49 -10.82 0.90
N PHE A 135 -2.48 -11.13 0.08
CA PHE A 135 -1.69 -12.35 0.22
C PHE A 135 -0.96 -12.40 1.58
N LEU A 136 -0.39 -11.28 2.03
CA LEU A 136 0.20 -11.18 3.37
C LEU A 136 -0.85 -11.32 4.49
N ALA A 137 -2.08 -10.81 4.29
CA ALA A 137 -3.16 -10.96 5.26
C ALA A 137 -3.56 -12.43 5.47
N ILE A 138 -3.45 -13.28 4.43
CA ILE A 138 -3.60 -14.75 4.57
C ILE A 138 -2.58 -15.30 5.57
N LEU A 139 -1.31 -14.88 5.48
CA LEU A 139 -0.25 -15.35 6.39
C LEU A 139 -0.40 -14.79 7.81
N VAL A 140 -0.96 -13.59 7.96
CA VAL A 140 -1.24 -12.96 9.25
C VAL A 140 -2.44 -13.62 9.95
N ALA A 141 -3.41 -14.13 9.19
CA ALA A 141 -4.63 -14.69 9.74
C ALA A 141 -4.38 -16.02 10.48
N PRO A 142 -5.10 -16.28 11.60
CA PRO A 142 -5.05 -17.57 12.27
C PRO A 142 -5.74 -18.67 11.45
N LEU A 143 -5.22 -19.90 11.51
CA LEU A 143 -5.81 -21.05 10.80
C LEU A 143 -7.23 -21.39 11.28
N LEU A 144 -7.45 -21.36 12.59
CA LEU A 144 -8.72 -21.66 13.22
C LEU A 144 -9.26 -20.44 13.98
N PRO A 145 -10.60 -20.27 14.07
CA PRO A 145 -11.22 -19.25 14.92
C PRO A 145 -10.64 -19.33 16.33
N GLY A 146 -9.96 -18.27 16.77
CA GLY A 146 -9.15 -18.32 17.98
C GLY A 146 -9.94 -18.72 19.23
N GLY A 147 -9.29 -19.52 20.09
CA GLY A 147 -9.79 -19.90 21.41
C GLY A 147 -10.02 -18.72 22.37
N ARG A 148 -10.63 -19.02 23.52
CA ARG A 148 -11.20 -18.09 24.54
C ARG A 148 -10.42 -16.77 24.75
N LYS A 149 -11.16 -15.72 25.12
CA LYS A 149 -10.60 -14.42 25.58
C LYS A 149 -9.51 -14.69 26.63
N GLY A 150 -8.30 -14.16 26.43
CA GLY A 150 -7.18 -14.27 27.37
C GLY A 150 -5.99 -15.12 26.91
N THR A 151 -6.10 -15.90 25.81
CA THR A 151 -4.92 -16.60 25.25
C THR A 151 -3.83 -15.62 24.76
N LYS A 152 -2.57 -15.92 25.06
CA LYS A 152 -1.39 -15.16 24.59
C LYS A 152 -1.34 -15.13 23.05
N GLY A 153 -0.69 -14.11 22.48
CA GLY A 153 -0.45 -14.03 21.02
C GLY A 153 0.42 -15.17 20.52
N SER A 154 0.34 -15.48 19.22
CA SER A 154 1.20 -16.51 18.61
C SER A 154 2.59 -15.91 18.40
N PRO A 155 3.69 -16.64 18.69
CA PRO A 155 5.03 -16.18 18.35
C PRO A 155 5.22 -15.89 16.85
N ASN A 156 4.45 -16.54 15.98
CA ASN A 156 4.43 -16.28 14.55
C ASN A 156 4.01 -14.84 14.21
N ASP A 157 3.20 -14.21 15.08
CA ASP A 157 2.68 -12.85 14.87
C ASP A 157 3.85 -11.84 14.73
N PHE A 158 5.01 -12.09 15.36
CA PHE A 158 6.20 -11.24 15.20
C PHE A 158 6.77 -11.28 13.79
N ILE A 159 6.83 -12.46 13.18
CA ILE A 159 7.37 -12.68 11.84
C ILE A 159 6.40 -12.13 10.80
N THR A 160 5.11 -12.43 10.91
CA THR A 160 4.11 -11.96 9.94
C THR A 160 3.96 -10.44 9.97
N PHE A 161 3.98 -9.80 11.15
CA PHE A 161 4.02 -8.34 11.26
C PHE A 161 5.33 -7.73 10.77
N TRP A 162 6.45 -8.46 10.85
CA TRP A 162 7.68 -8.01 10.21
C TRP A 162 7.53 -8.00 8.69
N MET A 163 6.89 -9.00 8.10
CA MET A 163 6.63 -9.04 6.65
C MET A 163 5.73 -7.89 6.19
N VAL A 164 4.67 -7.57 6.95
CA VAL A 164 3.81 -6.40 6.69
C VAL A 164 4.61 -5.10 6.77
N ARG A 165 5.49 -4.94 7.78
CA ARG A 165 6.39 -3.78 7.90
C ARG A 165 7.36 -3.68 6.74
N TRP A 166 7.96 -4.80 6.33
CA TRP A 166 8.88 -4.85 5.19
C TRP A 166 8.18 -4.48 3.88
N PHE A 167 6.96 -4.98 3.69
CA PHE A 167 6.13 -4.62 2.55
C PHE A 167 5.78 -3.13 2.53
N LEU A 168 5.32 -2.56 3.65
CA LEU A 168 5.04 -1.13 3.78
C LEU A 168 6.30 -0.30 3.49
N PHE A 169 7.43 -0.69 4.08
CA PHE A 169 8.72 -0.05 3.85
C PHE A 169 9.08 -0.04 2.36
N ARG A 170 8.99 -1.20 1.70
CA ARG A 170 9.32 -1.35 0.28
C ARG A 170 8.42 -0.47 -0.58
N TYR A 171 7.11 -0.50 -0.33
CA TYR A 171 6.17 0.34 -1.05
C TYR A 171 6.49 1.83 -0.92
N LEU A 172 6.67 2.33 0.32
CA LEU A 172 6.99 3.74 0.57
C LEU A 172 8.33 4.15 -0.05
N LEU A 173 9.36 3.33 0.13
CA LEU A 173 10.69 3.63 -0.39
C LEU A 173 10.70 3.64 -1.92
N THR A 174 10.10 2.63 -2.56
CA THR A 174 10.05 2.55 -4.03
C THR A 174 9.23 3.70 -4.62
N THR A 175 8.09 4.06 -4.02
CA THR A 175 7.27 5.19 -4.49
C THR A 175 7.98 6.54 -4.30
N GLY A 176 8.70 6.75 -3.20
CA GLY A 176 9.49 7.96 -2.99
C GLY A 176 10.70 8.07 -3.92
N LEU A 177 11.48 6.98 -4.09
CA LEU A 177 12.69 6.99 -4.90
C LEU A 177 12.40 7.12 -6.41
N THR A 178 11.31 6.53 -6.89
CA THR A 178 10.93 6.61 -8.32
C THR A 178 10.62 8.02 -8.79
N LYS A 179 10.17 8.92 -7.90
CA LYS A 179 9.97 10.35 -8.19
C LYS A 179 11.27 11.04 -8.61
N PHE A 180 12.39 10.70 -7.97
CA PHE A 180 13.71 11.23 -8.31
C PHE A 180 14.34 10.49 -9.50
N ASN A 181 14.18 9.15 -9.52
CA ASN A 181 14.73 8.29 -10.56
C ASN A 181 14.14 8.55 -11.95
N SER A 182 12.91 9.06 -12.03
CA SER A 182 12.28 9.47 -13.30
C SER A 182 12.99 10.64 -13.99
N GLY A 183 13.84 11.37 -13.27
CA GLY A 183 14.51 12.56 -13.78
C GLY A 183 13.60 13.79 -13.95
N CYS A 184 12.33 13.71 -13.52
CA CYS A 184 11.34 14.78 -13.66
C CYS A 184 11.80 16.10 -13.01
N PRO A 185 11.93 17.20 -13.77
CA PRO A 185 12.42 18.47 -13.24
C PRO A 185 11.60 19.00 -12.04
N LYS A 186 10.28 18.81 -12.05
CA LYS A 186 9.38 19.31 -11.00
C LYS A 186 9.60 18.65 -9.64
N TRP A 187 9.93 17.35 -9.63
CA TRP A 187 10.32 16.65 -8.41
C TRP A 187 11.65 17.18 -7.87
N TRP A 188 12.62 17.43 -8.76
CA TRP A 188 13.94 17.97 -8.43
C TRP A 188 13.94 19.45 -8.01
N SER A 189 12.97 20.24 -8.46
CA SER A 189 12.81 21.65 -8.06
C SER A 189 11.90 21.86 -6.86
N LEU A 190 11.34 20.79 -6.28
CA LEU A 190 10.33 20.84 -5.20
C LEU A 190 9.02 21.56 -5.58
N THR A 191 8.74 21.68 -6.88
CA THR A 191 7.53 22.37 -7.39
C THR A 191 6.52 21.39 -7.97
N ALA A 192 6.57 20.11 -7.58
CA ALA A 192 5.62 19.11 -8.09
C ALA A 192 4.22 19.34 -7.51
N PHE A 193 4.16 19.77 -6.25
CA PHE A 193 2.90 20.01 -5.55
C PHE A 193 2.14 21.24 -6.07
N ASP A 194 2.82 22.15 -6.76
CA ASP A 194 2.20 23.27 -7.48
C ASP A 194 1.21 22.75 -8.55
N HIS A 195 1.52 21.61 -9.19
CA HIS A 195 0.66 21.00 -10.21
C HIS A 195 -0.17 19.83 -9.66
N HIS A 196 0.29 19.16 -8.61
CA HIS A 196 -0.35 17.94 -8.09
C HIS A 196 -1.82 18.11 -7.75
N PHE A 197 -2.17 19.21 -7.09
CA PHE A 197 -3.55 19.45 -6.67
C PHE A 197 -4.52 19.74 -7.82
N GLU A 198 -4.00 20.25 -8.93
CA GLU A 198 -4.76 20.54 -10.14
C GLU A 198 -4.92 19.29 -11.01
N THR A 199 -3.86 18.49 -11.13
CA THR A 199 -3.77 17.41 -12.13
C THR A 199 -4.03 16.01 -11.58
N MET A 200 -4.38 15.89 -10.30
CA MET A 200 -4.75 14.61 -9.71
C MET A 200 -6.09 14.09 -10.27
N PRO A 201 -6.28 12.75 -10.40
CA PRO A 201 -7.43 12.19 -11.09
C PRO A 201 -8.79 12.49 -10.45
N LEU A 202 -8.86 12.44 -9.12
CA LEU A 202 -10.09 12.64 -8.34
C LEU A 202 -9.79 13.61 -7.18
N PRO A 203 -9.65 14.91 -7.45
CA PRO A 203 -9.40 15.88 -6.39
C PRO A 203 -10.62 16.02 -5.48
N SER A 204 -10.38 16.39 -4.23
CA SER A 204 -11.45 16.84 -3.33
C SER A 204 -11.61 18.37 -3.46
N PRO A 205 -12.65 18.97 -2.87
CA PRO A 205 -12.76 20.43 -2.77
C PRO A 205 -11.55 21.08 -2.06
N LEU A 206 -10.92 20.38 -1.11
CA LEU A 206 -9.74 20.89 -0.41
C LEU A 206 -8.51 20.96 -1.32
N SER A 207 -8.47 20.16 -2.39
CA SER A 207 -7.40 20.21 -3.40
C SER A 207 -7.27 21.62 -3.97
N TRP A 208 -8.39 22.26 -4.30
CA TRP A 208 -8.42 23.61 -4.86
C TRP A 208 -7.80 24.63 -3.90
N TYR A 209 -8.16 24.58 -2.61
CA TYR A 209 -7.55 25.45 -1.60
C TYR A 209 -6.05 25.16 -1.44
N SER A 210 -5.67 23.89 -1.50
CA SER A 210 -4.27 23.46 -1.38
C SER A 210 -3.43 23.92 -2.57
N HIS A 211 -3.99 23.96 -3.77
CA HIS A 211 -3.34 24.50 -4.97
C HIS A 211 -2.97 25.99 -4.83
N HIS A 212 -3.78 26.77 -4.11
CA HIS A 212 -3.54 28.20 -3.89
C HIS A 212 -2.69 28.53 -2.67
N ILE A 213 -2.18 27.53 -1.95
CA ILE A 213 -1.26 27.75 -0.84
C ILE A 213 0.07 28.33 -1.38
N PRO A 214 0.72 29.26 -0.65
CA PRO A 214 2.00 29.82 -1.07
C PRO A 214 3.05 28.74 -1.39
N GLN A 215 3.81 28.95 -2.46
CA GLN A 215 4.76 27.96 -2.98
C GLN A 215 5.80 27.50 -1.94
N TRP A 216 6.28 28.39 -1.08
CA TRP A 216 7.25 28.02 -0.03
C TRP A 216 6.68 26.94 0.91
N TYR A 217 5.38 26.98 1.19
CA TYR A 217 4.72 25.98 2.03
C TYR A 217 4.47 24.68 1.25
N LEU A 218 4.09 24.76 -0.03
CA LEU A 218 3.97 23.57 -0.88
C LEU A 218 5.28 22.79 -1.00
N ARG A 219 6.42 23.50 -1.09
CA ARG A 219 7.75 22.86 -1.04
C ARG A 219 7.97 22.13 0.29
N LEU A 220 7.57 22.71 1.42
CA LEU A 220 7.65 22.03 2.72
C LEU A 220 6.76 20.80 2.79
N VAL A 221 5.54 20.85 2.25
CA VAL A 221 4.66 19.68 2.15
C VAL A 221 5.31 18.59 1.32
N GLN A 222 5.94 18.93 0.20
CA GLN A 222 6.69 17.96 -0.61
C GLN A 222 7.88 17.37 0.16
N VAL A 223 8.63 18.18 0.92
CA VAL A 223 9.72 17.65 1.77
C VAL A 223 9.17 16.74 2.86
N TYR A 224 8.03 17.07 3.47
CA TYR A 224 7.36 16.22 4.45
C TYR A 224 6.91 14.87 3.85
N ALA A 225 6.37 14.88 2.63
CA ALA A 225 6.03 13.64 1.91
C ALA A 225 7.31 12.80 1.66
N ASN A 226 8.39 13.42 1.19
CA ASN A 226 9.67 12.73 0.99
C ASN A 226 10.26 12.19 2.31
N LEU A 227 10.11 12.91 3.43
CA LEU A 227 10.50 12.44 4.76
C LEU A 227 9.77 11.13 5.10
N CYS A 228 8.45 11.11 4.93
CA CYS A 228 7.62 9.95 5.28
C CYS A 228 7.83 8.75 4.34
N GLU A 229 8.14 9.00 3.06
CA GLU A 229 8.31 7.95 2.06
C GLU A 229 9.73 7.38 1.99
N ILE A 230 10.77 8.21 2.18
CA ILE A 230 12.17 7.80 1.95
C ILE A 230 12.91 7.56 3.26
N PHE A 231 12.82 8.48 4.23
CA PHE A 231 13.72 8.46 5.39
C PHE A 231 13.10 7.77 6.61
N LEU A 232 11.85 8.14 6.94
CA LEU A 232 11.12 7.60 8.07
C LEU A 232 10.97 6.06 8.04
N PRO A 233 10.77 5.40 6.87
CA PRO A 233 10.55 3.96 6.84
C PRO A 233 11.73 3.14 7.39
N PHE A 234 12.97 3.65 7.32
CA PHE A 234 14.13 2.97 7.92
C PHE A 234 14.00 2.83 9.45
N LEU A 235 13.31 3.78 10.11
CA LEU A 235 13.10 3.74 11.55
C LEU A 235 12.11 2.63 11.98
N PHE A 236 11.33 2.05 11.06
CA PHE A 236 10.35 0.99 11.36
C PHE A 236 10.98 -0.31 11.86
N PHE A 237 12.26 -0.53 11.54
CA PHE A 237 13.02 -1.72 11.91
C PHE A 237 13.80 -1.58 13.22
N ILE A 238 13.84 -0.37 13.79
CA ILE A 238 14.47 -0.13 15.09
C ILE A 238 13.60 -0.79 16.16
N PRO A 239 14.15 -1.67 17.03
CA PRO A 239 13.38 -2.43 18.02
C PRO A 239 12.97 -1.57 19.24
N ILE A 240 12.70 -0.28 19.03
CA ILE A 240 12.29 0.68 20.06
C ILE A 240 10.85 1.09 19.80
N ARG A 241 9.98 0.83 20.78
CA ARG A 241 8.53 1.07 20.70
C ARG A 241 8.17 2.51 20.33
N SER A 242 8.76 3.49 21.01
CA SER A 242 8.48 4.92 20.81
C SER A 242 8.81 5.39 19.39
N VAL A 243 9.88 4.84 18.80
CA VAL A 243 10.29 5.10 17.41
C VAL A 243 9.26 4.59 16.40
N ARG A 244 8.70 3.40 16.64
CA ARG A 244 7.65 2.87 15.75
C ARG A 244 6.33 3.63 15.88
N ILE A 245 5.97 4.06 17.09
CA ILE A 245 4.75 4.84 17.32
C ILE A 245 4.85 6.22 16.65
N THR A 246 5.99 6.89 16.77
CA THR A 246 6.21 8.17 16.06
C THR A 246 6.15 7.98 14.54
N GLY A 247 6.77 6.91 14.01
CA GLY A 247 6.64 6.54 12.60
C GLY A 247 5.18 6.33 12.16
N PHE A 248 4.38 5.63 12.96
CA PHE A 248 2.94 5.46 12.73
C PHE A 248 2.21 6.82 12.69
N VAL A 249 2.47 7.72 13.64
CA VAL A 249 1.80 9.03 13.72
C VAL A 249 2.12 9.89 12.50
N PHE A 250 3.37 9.95 12.07
CA PHE A 250 3.77 10.70 10.87
C PHE A 250 3.10 10.14 9.63
N GLN A 251 3.13 8.81 9.45
CA GLN A 251 2.48 8.19 8.29
C GLN A 251 0.96 8.40 8.31
N LEU A 252 0.34 8.31 9.49
CA LEU A 252 -1.10 8.56 9.65
C LEU A 252 -1.46 10.01 9.28
N PHE A 253 -0.67 10.98 9.73
CA PHE A 253 -0.89 12.39 9.38
C PHE A 253 -0.80 12.60 7.86
N LEU A 254 0.22 12.05 7.20
CA LEU A 254 0.33 12.11 5.74
C LEU A 254 -0.91 11.50 5.05
N GLN A 255 -1.37 10.33 5.48
CA GLN A 255 -2.56 9.70 4.88
C GLN A 255 -3.84 10.49 5.09
N ILE A 256 -4.00 11.16 6.24
CA ILE A 256 -5.13 12.07 6.47
C ILE A 256 -5.09 13.24 5.48
N CYS A 257 -3.93 13.87 5.29
CA CYS A 257 -3.77 14.94 4.30
C CYS A 257 -4.09 14.47 2.87
N ILE A 258 -3.65 13.26 2.49
CA ILE A 258 -3.94 12.68 1.18
C ILE A 258 -5.45 12.48 1.00
N VAL A 259 -6.15 11.83 1.95
CA VAL A 259 -7.61 11.61 1.86
C VAL A 259 -8.38 12.93 1.82
N LEU A 260 -7.94 13.93 2.57
CA LEU A 260 -8.61 15.23 2.60
C LEU A 260 -8.46 15.98 1.28
N THR A 261 -7.39 15.77 0.52
CA THR A 261 -7.08 16.52 -0.72
C THR A 261 -7.44 15.76 -1.99
N GLY A 262 -7.44 14.43 -1.97
CA GLY A 262 -7.75 13.61 -3.13
C GLY A 262 -8.31 12.24 -2.78
N ASN A 263 -9.17 11.72 -3.64
CA ASN A 263 -9.74 10.39 -3.50
C ASN A 263 -8.89 9.36 -4.27
N TYR A 264 -8.22 8.48 -3.53
CA TYR A 264 -7.44 7.36 -4.08
C TYR A 264 -8.10 6.02 -3.75
N ASP A 265 -9.43 5.99 -3.73
CA ASP A 265 -10.27 4.85 -3.34
C ASP A 265 -9.87 4.31 -1.95
N TYR A 266 -9.53 3.02 -1.86
CA TYR A 266 -9.16 2.34 -0.63
C TYR A 266 -7.66 2.45 -0.30
N LEU A 267 -6.84 3.14 -1.10
CA LEU A 267 -5.38 3.17 -0.95
C LEU A 267 -4.93 3.70 0.41
N SER A 268 -5.44 4.86 0.82
CA SER A 268 -5.03 5.46 2.10
C SER A 268 -5.50 4.61 3.28
N LEU A 269 -6.68 4.00 3.19
CA LEU A 269 -7.17 3.04 4.20
C LEU A 269 -6.26 1.81 4.28
N LEU A 270 -5.80 1.31 3.14
CA LEU A 270 -4.86 0.21 3.07
C LEU A 270 -3.51 0.58 3.71
N ILE A 271 -2.92 1.74 3.36
CA ILE A 271 -1.67 2.20 3.97
C ILE A 271 -1.82 2.37 5.48
N VAL A 272 -2.89 3.00 5.96
CA VAL A 272 -3.17 3.12 7.40
C VAL A 272 -3.29 1.73 8.05
N THR A 273 -3.97 0.79 7.40
CA THR A 273 -4.07 -0.61 7.89
C THR A 273 -2.68 -1.25 7.99
N LEU A 274 -1.81 -1.08 6.99
CA LEU A 274 -0.44 -1.60 7.03
C LEU A 274 0.40 -0.97 8.15
N THR A 275 0.19 0.31 8.46
CA THR A 275 0.92 0.99 9.55
C THR A 275 0.58 0.44 10.94
N LEU A 276 -0.54 -0.27 11.12
CA LEU A 276 -0.85 -1.00 12.36
C LEU A 276 0.24 -2.02 12.72
N SER A 277 1.02 -2.47 11.73
CA SER A 277 2.17 -3.35 11.95
C SER A 277 3.30 -2.72 12.79
N LEU A 278 3.30 -1.38 12.95
CA LEU A 278 4.23 -0.63 13.80
C LEU A 278 3.79 -0.60 15.28
N LEU A 279 2.51 -0.89 15.54
CA LEU A 279 1.89 -0.81 16.86
C LEU A 279 1.93 -2.14 17.61
N ASP A 280 1.48 -2.12 18.86
CA ASP A 280 1.32 -3.30 19.69
C ASP A 280 0.13 -3.18 20.65
N ASP A 281 -0.20 -4.27 21.34
CA ASP A 281 -1.43 -4.32 22.15
C ASP A 281 -1.43 -3.31 23.30
N GLN A 282 -0.25 -2.89 23.77
CA GLN A 282 -0.13 -1.91 24.86
C GLN A 282 -0.50 -0.49 24.40
N PHE A 283 -0.48 -0.22 23.09
CA PHE A 283 -0.89 1.09 22.56
C PHE A 283 -2.37 1.36 22.87
N PHE A 284 -3.21 0.32 22.83
CA PHE A 284 -4.66 0.42 23.02
C PHE A 284 -5.10 0.19 24.47
N TYR A 285 -4.50 -0.78 25.16
CA TYR A 285 -4.95 -1.22 26.50
C TYR A 285 -3.90 -1.04 27.60
N GLY A 286 -2.87 -0.24 27.37
CA GLY A 286 -1.84 0.02 28.37
C GLY A 286 -2.45 0.62 29.64
N ARG A 287 -2.69 -0.20 30.67
CA ARG A 287 -2.75 0.29 32.06
C ARG A 287 -1.47 1.09 32.27
N LYS A 288 -1.57 2.34 32.76
CA LYS A 288 -0.43 3.18 33.14
C LYS A 288 0.47 2.38 34.09
N LYS A 289 1.46 1.66 33.56
CA LYS A 289 2.52 1.06 34.36
C LYS A 289 3.46 2.18 34.78
N SER A 290 4.06 2.03 35.95
CA SER A 290 5.17 2.88 36.39
C SER A 290 6.20 3.01 35.26
N ILE A 291 6.64 4.24 35.00
CA ILE A 291 7.64 4.56 33.96
C ILE A 291 8.89 3.73 34.26
N SER A 292 9.19 2.75 33.40
CA SER A 292 10.40 1.94 33.53
C SER A 292 11.61 2.74 33.07
N LYS A 293 12.78 2.57 33.70
CA LYS A 293 14.05 3.17 33.23
C LYS A 293 14.30 2.92 31.74
N TRP A 294 13.97 1.72 31.25
CA TRP A 294 14.09 1.35 29.83
C TRP A 294 13.16 2.13 28.91
N SER A 295 11.96 2.51 29.38
CA SER A 295 11.06 3.37 28.61
C SER A 295 11.56 4.80 28.48
N VAL A 296 12.22 5.34 29.52
CA VAL A 296 12.84 6.67 29.47
C VAL A 296 14.01 6.67 28.47
N VAL A 297 14.90 5.68 28.57
CA VAL A 297 16.01 5.52 27.61
C VAL A 297 15.48 5.40 26.18
N GLY A 298 14.43 4.58 25.96
CA GLY A 298 13.79 4.47 24.65
C GLY A 298 13.21 5.79 24.12
N ASN A 299 12.68 6.65 25.00
CA ASN A 299 12.19 7.97 24.62
C ASN A 299 13.32 8.94 24.28
N ILE A 300 14.43 8.91 25.02
CA ILE A 300 15.62 9.72 24.69
C ILE A 300 16.18 9.30 23.34
N VAL A 301 16.37 8.00 23.11
CA VAL A 301 16.84 7.49 21.80
C VAL A 301 15.88 7.88 20.68
N ASN A 302 14.57 7.83 20.92
CA ASN A 302 13.58 8.29 19.95
C ASN A 302 13.75 9.76 19.57
N VAL A 303 13.93 10.64 20.55
CA VAL A 303 14.18 12.08 20.31
C VAL A 303 15.47 12.27 19.52
N LEU A 304 16.56 11.59 19.90
CA LEU A 304 17.85 11.71 19.22
C LEU A 304 17.78 11.23 17.76
N LEU A 305 17.10 10.11 17.50
CA LEU A 305 16.93 9.58 16.14
C LEU A 305 16.13 10.53 15.26
N HIS A 306 15.01 11.05 15.75
CA HIS A 306 14.20 12.00 14.98
C HIS A 306 14.89 13.35 14.81
N ALA A 307 15.66 13.82 15.81
CA ALA A 307 16.49 15.00 15.69
C ALA A 307 17.59 14.83 14.64
N ALA A 308 18.22 13.65 14.57
CA ALA A 308 19.21 13.33 13.54
C ALA A 308 18.59 13.28 12.13
N VAL A 309 17.41 12.67 11.98
CA VAL A 309 16.67 12.67 10.71
C VAL A 309 16.28 14.10 10.31
N PHE A 310 15.74 14.88 11.25
CA PHE A 310 15.38 16.27 11.00
C PHE A 310 16.59 17.13 10.60
N TYR A 311 17.71 16.98 11.29
CA TYR A 311 18.97 17.63 10.93
C TYR A 311 19.43 17.25 9.52
N GLY A 312 19.36 15.95 9.17
CA GLY A 312 19.64 15.47 7.83
C GLY A 312 18.74 16.09 6.76
N ILE A 313 17.44 16.21 7.02
CA ILE A 313 16.47 16.86 6.12
C ILE A 313 16.80 18.34 5.92
N VAL A 314 17.10 19.08 7.00
CA VAL A 314 17.49 20.49 6.91
C VAL A 314 18.71 20.66 6.01
N HIS A 315 19.67 19.75 6.10
CA HIS A 315 20.88 19.79 5.27
C HIS A 315 20.62 19.37 3.81
N LEU A 316 19.91 18.24 3.59
CA LEU A 316 19.62 17.71 2.26
C LEU A 316 18.72 18.63 1.42
N TYR A 317 17.88 19.44 2.07
CA TYR A 317 16.97 20.38 1.43
C TYR A 317 17.35 21.85 1.66
N SER A 318 18.59 22.12 2.10
CA SER A 318 19.15 23.48 2.30
C SER A 318 18.16 24.47 2.92
N MET A 319 17.45 24.05 3.97
CA MET A 319 16.35 24.84 4.52
C MET A 319 16.89 26.10 5.21
N LYS A 320 16.43 27.27 4.77
CA LYS A 320 16.80 28.57 5.34
C LYS A 320 15.56 29.36 5.70
N ILE A 321 15.56 29.94 6.89
CA ILE A 321 14.49 30.85 7.33
C ILE A 321 14.82 32.25 6.81
N ASN A 322 13.95 32.80 5.97
CA ASN A 322 14.06 34.15 5.44
C ASN A 322 12.82 34.95 5.86
N GLY A 323 12.92 35.65 7.00
CA GLY A 323 11.79 36.36 7.61
C GLY A 323 10.66 35.39 8.00
N THR A 324 9.52 35.49 7.31
CA THR A 324 8.34 34.64 7.54
C THR A 324 8.26 33.44 6.60
N GLN A 325 9.18 33.31 5.64
CA GLN A 325 9.19 32.25 4.64
C GLN A 325 10.35 31.28 4.89
N ILE A 326 10.17 30.03 4.47
CA ILE A 326 11.24 29.02 4.52
C ILE A 326 11.62 28.70 3.08
N ASP A 327 12.85 29.06 2.70
CA ASP A 327 13.41 28.69 1.41
C ASP A 327 13.98 27.27 1.50
N THR A 328 13.64 26.44 0.52
CA THR A 328 13.99 25.02 0.47
C THR A 328 14.40 24.65 -0.93
N ASN A 329 15.58 24.04 -1.07
CA ASN A 329 16.15 23.61 -2.34
C ASN A 329 16.94 22.33 -2.15
N ILE A 330 16.91 21.42 -3.13
CA ILE A 330 17.68 20.17 -3.04
C ILE A 330 19.18 20.50 -3.04
N ALA A 331 19.89 20.04 -2.01
CA ALA A 331 21.31 20.34 -1.77
C ALA A 331 22.27 19.35 -2.44
N PHE A 332 21.75 18.32 -3.11
CA PHE A 332 22.52 17.26 -3.74
C PHE A 332 22.26 17.18 -5.24
N THR A 333 23.28 16.74 -5.98
CA THR A 333 23.22 16.57 -7.43
C THR A 333 22.63 15.21 -7.81
N LYS A 334 22.20 15.08 -9.09
CA LYS A 334 21.71 13.81 -9.63
C LYS A 334 22.76 12.68 -9.54
N SER A 335 24.04 12.99 -9.77
CA SER A 335 25.13 12.01 -9.67
C SER A 335 25.40 11.56 -8.24
N GLN A 336 25.33 12.49 -7.26
CA GLN A 336 25.41 12.14 -5.85
C GLN A 336 24.24 11.25 -5.42
N PHE A 337 23.03 11.57 -5.86
CA PHE A 337 21.85 10.74 -5.61
C PHE A 337 22.02 9.34 -6.20
N ASP A 338 22.47 9.22 -7.45
CA ASP A 338 22.68 7.94 -8.12
C ASP A 338 23.70 7.05 -7.39
N ASN A 339 24.83 7.64 -6.98
CA ASN A 339 25.86 6.96 -6.18
C ASN A 339 25.32 6.48 -4.82
N ILE A 340 24.59 7.34 -4.11
CA ILE A 340 23.98 7.01 -2.81
C ILE A 340 22.88 5.97 -2.99
N LEU A 341 22.10 6.03 -4.06
CA LEU A 341 21.03 5.08 -4.34
C LEU A 341 21.60 3.67 -4.51
N SER A 342 22.65 3.51 -5.32
CA SER A 342 23.29 2.19 -5.52
C SER A 342 23.77 1.56 -4.20
N GLN A 343 24.42 2.36 -3.34
CA GLN A 343 24.91 1.89 -2.04
C GLN A 343 23.75 1.67 -1.06
N GLY A 344 22.80 2.61 -1.02
CA GLY A 344 21.64 2.60 -0.14
C GLY A 344 20.72 1.41 -0.37
N LEU A 345 20.52 0.98 -1.61
CA LEU A 345 19.76 -0.24 -1.92
C LEU A 345 20.44 -1.49 -1.35
N THR A 346 21.77 -1.56 -1.43
CA THR A 346 22.55 -2.66 -0.85
C THR A 346 22.44 -2.68 0.68
N TYR A 347 22.63 -1.53 1.33
CA TYR A 347 22.47 -1.41 2.78
C TYR A 347 21.04 -1.70 3.24
N THR A 348 20.04 -1.34 2.44
CA THR A 348 18.63 -1.63 2.70
C THR A 348 18.36 -3.12 2.77
N VAL A 349 18.91 -3.89 1.82
CA VAL A 349 18.79 -5.37 1.82
C VAL A 349 19.47 -5.96 3.05
N HIS A 350 20.68 -5.49 3.41
CA HIS A 350 21.36 -5.96 4.62
C HIS A 350 20.59 -5.63 5.90
N LEU A 351 20.05 -4.42 6.01
CA LEU A 351 19.21 -4.01 7.15
C LEU A 351 17.97 -4.90 7.26
N GLY A 352 17.29 -5.17 6.15
CA GLY A 352 16.17 -6.11 6.09
C GLY A 352 16.55 -7.50 6.55
N LEU A 353 17.68 -8.05 6.07
CA LEU A 353 18.16 -9.37 6.44
C LEU A 353 18.47 -9.49 7.93
N VAL A 354 19.21 -8.52 8.49
CA VAL A 354 19.57 -8.50 9.92
C VAL A 354 18.32 -8.36 10.78
N SER A 355 17.39 -7.49 10.39
CA SER A 355 16.12 -7.29 11.10
C SER A 355 15.23 -8.54 11.08
N LEU A 356 15.15 -9.22 9.93
CA LEU A 356 14.40 -10.47 9.78
C LEU A 356 15.03 -11.59 10.63
N ALA A 357 16.34 -11.78 10.54
CA ALA A 357 17.07 -12.79 11.32
C ALA A 357 16.87 -12.56 12.82
N GLY A 358 17.01 -11.33 13.30
CA GLY A 358 16.74 -10.97 14.69
C GLY A 358 15.30 -11.24 15.11
N THR A 359 14.32 -10.98 14.23
CA THR A 359 12.91 -11.25 14.49
C THR A 359 12.61 -12.75 14.56
N ILE A 360 13.19 -13.56 13.67
CA ILE A 360 13.04 -15.03 13.67
C ILE A 360 13.66 -15.61 14.95
N LEU A 361 14.87 -15.20 15.31
CA LEU A 361 15.53 -15.63 16.55
C LEU A 361 14.70 -15.24 17.78
N TYR A 362 14.16 -14.02 17.81
CA TYR A 362 13.28 -13.57 18.88
C TYR A 362 12.01 -14.44 18.98
N ALA A 363 11.33 -14.69 17.87
CA ALA A 363 10.13 -15.54 17.83
C ALA A 363 10.42 -16.98 18.29
N LEU A 364 11.50 -17.59 17.79
CA LEU A 364 11.92 -18.94 18.18
C LEU A 364 12.28 -19.01 19.67
N SER A 365 13.03 -18.04 20.18
CA SER A 365 13.36 -17.98 21.61
C SER A 365 12.09 -17.89 22.47
N HIS A 366 11.09 -17.10 22.05
CA HIS A 366 9.84 -16.99 22.76
C HIS A 366 9.04 -18.30 22.75
N VAL A 367 9.11 -19.12 21.68
CA VAL A 367 8.44 -20.44 21.66
C VAL A 367 9.14 -21.43 22.58
N VAL A 368 10.48 -21.45 22.54
CA VAL A 368 11.30 -22.44 23.25
C VAL A 368 11.27 -22.19 24.76
N PHE A 369 11.42 -20.93 25.18
CA PHE A 369 11.54 -20.54 26.58
C PHE A 369 10.20 -20.21 27.27
N ASP A 370 9.07 -20.16 26.56
CA ASP A 370 7.77 -19.98 27.24
C ASP A 370 7.37 -21.26 27.98
N ASN A 371 7.45 -21.18 29.32
CA ASN A 371 7.07 -22.26 30.24
C ASN A 371 5.58 -22.22 30.63
N SER A 372 4.82 -21.26 30.11
CA SER A 372 3.38 -21.14 30.33
C SER A 372 2.62 -22.11 29.43
N GLY A 373 2.37 -23.33 29.93
CA GLY A 373 1.70 -24.40 29.21
C GLY A 373 0.31 -24.06 28.63
N SER A 374 0.00 -24.70 27.49
CA SER A 374 -1.34 -25.19 27.08
C SER A 374 -1.33 -25.82 25.67
N GLY A 375 -0.23 -25.77 24.92
CA GLY A 375 -0.13 -26.38 23.57
C GLY A 375 1.15 -27.18 23.36
N ASN A 376 1.14 -28.10 22.39
CA ASN A 376 2.32 -28.87 22.01
C ASN A 376 3.42 -27.90 21.53
N LYS A 377 4.48 -27.73 22.33
CA LYS A 377 5.64 -26.90 21.97
C LYS A 377 6.17 -27.21 20.57
N LEU A 378 6.14 -28.49 20.20
CA LEU A 378 6.50 -28.98 18.87
C LEU A 378 5.68 -28.32 17.74
N ILE A 379 4.36 -28.20 17.90
CA ILE A 379 3.49 -27.56 16.91
C ILE A 379 3.81 -26.06 16.80
N GLY A 380 4.07 -25.39 17.93
CA GLY A 380 4.47 -23.99 17.95
C GLY A 380 5.80 -23.76 17.21
N VAL A 381 6.79 -24.62 17.43
CA VAL A 381 8.09 -24.55 16.75
C VAL A 381 7.93 -24.80 15.26
N ILE A 382 7.23 -25.88 14.86
CA ILE A 382 6.98 -26.20 13.44
C ILE A 382 6.28 -25.04 12.74
N SER A 383 5.23 -24.50 13.36
CA SER A 383 4.48 -23.37 12.79
C SER A 383 5.35 -22.12 12.65
N THR A 384 6.21 -21.83 13.64
CA THR A 384 7.15 -20.70 13.58
C THR A 384 8.18 -20.90 12.47
N LEU A 385 8.69 -22.12 12.29
CA LEU A 385 9.65 -22.44 11.22
C LEU A 385 9.01 -22.32 9.82
N ILE A 386 7.76 -22.77 9.65
CA ILE A 386 7.02 -22.60 8.40
C ILE A 386 6.83 -21.11 8.08
N CYS A 387 6.42 -20.30 9.07
CA CYS A 387 6.29 -18.86 8.89
C CYS A 387 7.64 -18.19 8.59
N ALA A 388 8.72 -18.59 9.27
CA ALA A 388 10.07 -18.08 9.02
C ALA A 388 10.53 -18.41 7.60
N PHE A 389 10.29 -19.64 7.13
CA PHE A 389 10.62 -20.06 5.77
C PHE A 389 9.85 -19.24 4.72
N ALA A 390 8.55 -19.06 4.90
CA ALA A 390 7.74 -18.21 4.03
C ALA A 390 8.24 -16.75 4.02
N ALA A 391 8.59 -16.21 5.20
CA ALA A 391 9.13 -14.85 5.34
C ALA A 391 10.47 -14.68 4.61
N VAL A 392 11.38 -15.66 4.69
CA VAL A 392 12.66 -15.64 3.99
C VAL A 392 12.46 -15.68 2.47
N ILE A 393 11.58 -16.55 1.96
CA ILE A 393 11.29 -16.62 0.52
C ILE A 393 10.74 -15.29 0.01
N LEU A 394 9.72 -14.75 0.68
CA LEU A 394 9.08 -13.50 0.28
C LEU A 394 10.04 -12.32 0.39
N PHE A 395 10.85 -12.26 1.45
CA PHE A 395 11.89 -11.26 1.60
C PHE A 395 12.90 -11.32 0.45
N MET A 396 13.48 -12.49 0.19
CA MET A 396 14.47 -12.67 -0.87
C MET A 396 13.89 -12.30 -2.23
N ALA A 397 12.69 -12.77 -2.57
CA ALA A 397 12.02 -12.42 -3.82
C ALA A 397 11.74 -10.90 -3.91
N SER A 398 11.43 -10.24 -2.79
CA SER A 398 11.13 -8.80 -2.76
C SER A 398 12.36 -7.90 -2.93
N THR A 399 13.57 -8.47 -2.86
CA THR A 399 14.81 -7.73 -3.20
C THR A 399 14.93 -7.45 -4.70
N VAL A 400 14.26 -8.22 -5.55
CA VAL A 400 14.27 -8.05 -7.02
C VAL A 400 13.70 -6.69 -7.45
N PRO A 401 12.48 -6.28 -7.06
CA PRO A 401 11.95 -4.96 -7.42
C PRO A 401 12.66 -3.80 -6.71
N LEU A 402 13.35 -4.04 -5.59
CA LEU A 402 14.23 -3.03 -5.01
C LEU A 402 15.51 -2.84 -5.84
N ALA A 403 16.11 -3.95 -6.26
CA ALA A 403 17.31 -3.93 -7.10
C ALA A 403 17.03 -3.34 -8.49
N SER A 404 15.80 -3.46 -9.01
CA SER A 404 15.44 -2.87 -10.30
C SER A 404 15.43 -1.34 -10.31
N LEU A 405 15.49 -0.69 -9.13
CA LEU A 405 15.59 0.77 -9.02
C LEU A 405 16.93 1.32 -9.52
N HIS A 406 17.99 0.51 -9.55
CA HIS A 406 19.32 0.95 -9.99
C HIS A 406 20.04 -0.13 -10.83
N PRO A 407 20.64 0.21 -11.99
CA PRO A 407 21.25 -0.77 -12.89
C PRO A 407 22.31 -1.66 -12.24
N ALA A 408 23.18 -1.11 -11.36
CA ALA A 408 24.24 -1.87 -10.71
C ALA A 408 23.72 -2.92 -9.70
N SER A 409 22.59 -2.63 -9.05
CA SER A 409 21.94 -3.59 -8.14
C SER A 409 21.17 -4.64 -8.95
N ASN A 410 20.57 -4.25 -10.07
CA ASN A 410 19.82 -5.16 -10.93
C ASN A 410 20.72 -6.21 -11.60
N SER A 411 21.93 -5.81 -12.03
CA SER A 411 22.89 -6.70 -12.70
C SER A 411 23.53 -7.74 -11.77
N THR A 412 23.59 -7.46 -10.48
CA THR A 412 24.13 -8.38 -9.45
C THR A 412 23.09 -9.36 -8.91
N MET A 413 21.83 -9.25 -9.35
CA MET A 413 20.73 -10.06 -8.86
C MET A 413 20.79 -11.51 -9.36
N GLN A 414 20.73 -12.48 -8.44
CA GLN A 414 20.83 -13.90 -8.76
C GLN A 414 19.63 -14.41 -9.60
N PRO A 415 19.86 -15.24 -10.64
CA PRO A 415 18.80 -15.77 -11.50
C PRO A 415 17.73 -16.58 -10.77
N ASN A 416 18.11 -17.35 -9.74
CA ASN A 416 17.18 -18.15 -8.94
C ASN A 416 16.19 -17.27 -8.18
N VAL A 417 16.67 -16.17 -7.59
CA VAL A 417 15.83 -15.21 -6.87
C VAL A 417 14.85 -14.53 -7.83
N ARG A 418 15.32 -14.15 -9.03
CA ARG A 418 14.45 -13.61 -10.10
C ARG A 418 13.39 -14.60 -10.56
N THR A 419 13.73 -15.88 -10.65
CA THR A 419 12.76 -16.93 -11.01
C THR A 419 11.66 -17.06 -9.96
N VAL A 420 12.00 -17.02 -8.68
CA VAL A 420 11.03 -17.03 -7.57
C VAL A 420 10.15 -15.78 -7.62
N TYR A 421 10.74 -14.59 -7.80
CA TYR A 421 10.01 -13.33 -7.99
C TYR A 421 9.01 -13.45 -9.14
N ASN A 422 9.42 -13.91 -10.33
CA ASN A 422 8.55 -14.03 -11.49
C ASN A 422 7.35 -14.96 -11.24
N ARG A 423 7.51 -16.02 -10.44
CA ARG A 423 6.41 -16.91 -10.06
C ARG A 423 5.42 -16.24 -9.11
N LEU A 424 5.93 -15.50 -8.12
CA LEU A 424 5.09 -14.77 -7.16
C LEU A 424 4.40 -13.57 -7.82
N HIS A 425 5.07 -12.91 -8.77
CA HIS A 425 4.53 -11.78 -9.52
C HIS A 425 3.38 -12.20 -10.45
N LYS A 426 3.43 -13.39 -11.06
CA LYS A 426 2.31 -13.93 -11.87
C LYS A 426 0.99 -14.05 -11.11
N ILE A 427 1.06 -14.27 -9.80
CA ILE A 427 -0.11 -14.33 -8.92
C ILE A 427 -0.30 -13.03 -8.14
N HIS A 428 0.44 -11.97 -8.45
CA HIS A 428 0.42 -10.69 -7.73
C HIS A 428 0.65 -10.80 -6.21
N ALA A 429 1.32 -11.87 -5.75
CA ALA A 429 1.77 -12.00 -4.37
C ALA A 429 3.00 -11.14 -4.08
N LEU A 430 3.64 -10.59 -5.11
CA LEU A 430 4.77 -9.70 -5.01
C LEU A 430 4.88 -8.84 -6.27
N ASN A 431 4.77 -7.51 -6.13
CA ASN A 431 4.70 -6.56 -7.25
C ASN A 431 5.77 -5.47 -7.18
N GLN A 432 5.92 -4.72 -8.27
CA GLN A 432 6.77 -3.53 -8.36
C GLN A 432 5.90 -2.27 -8.28
N TYR A 433 6.37 -1.24 -7.57
CA TYR A 433 5.59 -0.03 -7.33
C TYR A 433 6.25 1.20 -7.95
N GLY A 434 5.45 2.21 -8.28
CA GLY A 434 5.93 3.50 -8.76
C GLY A 434 4.77 4.47 -8.96
N LEU A 435 4.53 5.34 -7.99
CA LEU A 435 3.42 6.28 -8.03
C LEU A 435 3.89 7.66 -8.49
N PHE A 436 3.23 8.17 -9.53
CA PHE A 436 3.50 9.49 -10.13
C PHE A 436 4.99 9.77 -10.39
N PRO A 437 5.74 8.85 -11.05
CA PRO A 437 7.17 9.03 -11.29
C PRO A 437 7.43 10.33 -12.07
N LYS A 438 6.60 10.63 -13.07
CA LYS A 438 6.57 11.94 -13.75
C LYS A 438 5.28 12.67 -13.35
N MET A 439 5.42 13.96 -13.02
CA MET A 439 4.26 14.78 -12.67
C MET A 439 3.38 14.99 -13.92
N THR A 440 2.10 14.71 -13.80
CA THR A 440 1.10 14.87 -14.86
C THR A 440 0.73 16.34 -15.04
N GLY A 441 0.40 16.74 -16.27
CA GLY A 441 -0.06 18.08 -16.62
C GLY A 441 1.03 19.18 -16.67
N VAL A 442 2.32 18.83 -16.54
CA VAL A 442 3.43 19.79 -16.67
C VAL A 442 3.46 20.45 -18.05
N ASP A 443 3.11 19.68 -19.09
CA ASP A 443 3.07 20.13 -20.49
C ASP A 443 1.63 20.49 -20.92
N GLY A 444 0.73 20.71 -19.95
CA GLY A 444 -0.71 20.84 -20.15
C GLY A 444 -1.46 19.50 -20.00
N ARG A 445 -2.76 19.58 -19.75
CA ARG A 445 -3.66 18.41 -19.69
C ARG A 445 -4.47 18.36 -20.99
N PRO A 446 -4.27 17.36 -21.87
CA PRO A 446 -5.16 17.18 -23.01
C PRO A 446 -6.54 16.81 -22.46
N GLU A 447 -7.57 17.56 -22.86
CA GLU A 447 -8.94 17.34 -22.43
C GLU A 447 -9.85 17.15 -23.63
N ILE A 448 -10.76 16.18 -23.51
CA ILE A 448 -11.90 16.07 -24.41
C ILE A 448 -12.94 17.07 -23.89
N ILE A 449 -13.28 18.03 -24.76
CA ILE A 449 -14.35 19.01 -24.56
C ILE A 449 -15.54 18.52 -25.36
N LEU A 450 -16.66 18.29 -24.68
CA LEU A 450 -17.92 17.98 -25.34
C LEU A 450 -18.70 19.28 -25.50
N GLU A 451 -19.07 19.61 -26.72
CA GLU A 451 -19.87 20.79 -27.03
C GLU A 451 -21.20 20.36 -27.65
N GLY A 452 -22.25 21.13 -27.39
CA GLY A 452 -23.53 20.96 -28.08
C GLY A 452 -24.20 22.28 -28.39
N ALA A 453 -25.07 22.23 -29.38
CA ALA A 453 -25.88 23.36 -29.83
C ALA A 453 -27.28 22.85 -30.23
N ASP A 454 -28.30 23.69 -30.03
CA ASP A 454 -29.66 23.40 -30.48
C ASP A 454 -29.83 23.59 -32.00
N ASN A 455 -28.88 24.28 -32.65
CA ASN A 455 -28.81 24.47 -34.10
C ASN A 455 -27.38 24.11 -34.59
N VAL A 456 -27.27 23.52 -35.78
CA VAL A 456 -25.99 23.19 -36.44
C VAL A 456 -25.09 24.42 -36.60
N GLU A 457 -25.68 25.61 -36.74
CA GLU A 457 -24.95 26.88 -36.84
C GLU A 457 -24.47 27.42 -35.48
N GLY A 458 -24.86 26.79 -34.37
CA GLY A 458 -24.50 27.21 -33.01
C GLY A 458 -25.56 28.10 -32.33
N PRO A 459 -25.21 28.74 -31.19
CA PRO A 459 -23.89 28.71 -30.55
C PRO A 459 -23.61 27.35 -29.89
N TRP A 460 -22.40 26.84 -30.11
CA TRP A 460 -21.86 25.67 -29.42
C TRP A 460 -21.52 26.05 -27.98
N LYS A 461 -21.95 25.21 -27.03
CA LYS A 461 -21.68 25.39 -25.60
C LYS A 461 -21.00 24.15 -25.06
N GLU A 462 -19.93 24.38 -24.30
CA GLU A 462 -19.23 23.33 -23.57
C GLU A 462 -20.12 22.73 -22.46
N TYR A 463 -20.19 21.40 -22.44
CA TYR A 463 -20.78 20.63 -21.35
C TYR A 463 -19.73 20.31 -20.29
N ASN A 464 -19.86 20.97 -19.14
CA ASN A 464 -19.06 20.64 -17.96
C ASN A 464 -19.57 19.36 -17.30
N PHE A 465 -18.67 18.39 -17.07
CA PHE A 465 -19.00 17.21 -16.28
C PHE A 465 -19.04 17.55 -14.79
N LEU A 466 -20.05 17.07 -14.08
CA LEU A 466 -20.29 17.35 -12.66
C LEU A 466 -19.10 17.02 -11.73
N TYR A 467 -18.29 16.03 -12.11
CA TYR A 467 -17.24 15.44 -11.26
C TYR A 467 -15.84 15.56 -11.86
N LYS A 468 -15.69 16.35 -12.92
CA LYS A 468 -14.41 16.64 -13.55
C LYS A 468 -14.00 18.07 -13.15
N PRO A 469 -12.78 18.29 -12.63
CA PRO A 469 -12.27 19.65 -12.51
C PRO A 469 -12.20 20.25 -13.92
N GLY A 470 -13.03 21.27 -14.16
CA GLY A 470 -13.13 22.02 -15.41
C GLY A 470 -12.58 23.43 -15.22
N ASN A 471 -13.37 24.33 -14.64
CA ASN A 471 -12.92 25.70 -14.39
C ASN A 471 -12.00 25.79 -13.16
N VAL A 472 -10.71 26.05 -13.39
CA VAL A 472 -9.67 26.18 -12.35
C VAL A 472 -9.90 27.35 -11.38
N ASN A 473 -10.78 28.31 -11.72
CA ASN A 473 -11.08 29.45 -10.85
C ASN A 473 -12.10 29.15 -9.74
N HIS A 474 -12.72 27.95 -9.74
CA HIS A 474 -13.72 27.58 -8.74
C HIS A 474 -13.44 26.20 -8.12
N SER A 475 -13.67 26.09 -6.81
CA SER A 475 -13.59 24.81 -6.11
C SER A 475 -14.71 23.87 -6.54
N MET A 476 -14.43 22.56 -6.53
CA MET A 476 -15.46 21.54 -6.76
C MET A 476 -16.46 21.47 -5.60
N PRO A 477 -17.72 21.10 -5.86
CA PRO A 477 -18.71 20.87 -4.80
C PRO A 477 -18.31 19.68 -3.92
N PHE A 478 -18.60 19.74 -2.61
CA PHE A 478 -18.27 18.69 -1.63
C PHE A 478 -19.00 17.36 -1.87
N VAL A 479 -20.18 17.43 -2.45
CA VAL A 479 -21.04 16.28 -2.75
C VAL A 479 -21.84 16.70 -3.99
N GLY A 480 -21.64 16.05 -5.13
CA GLY A 480 -22.66 16.10 -6.17
C GLY A 480 -23.82 15.20 -5.74
N LYS A 481 -25.05 15.68 -5.89
CA LYS A 481 -26.23 14.85 -5.64
C LYS A 481 -26.15 13.61 -6.54
N TYR A 482 -26.22 12.44 -5.93
CA TYR A 482 -26.46 11.16 -6.58
C TYR A 482 -27.71 11.21 -7.46
#